data_AF-A0AAV0QQE5-F1
#
_entry.id   AF-A0AAV0QQE5-F1
#
_cell.length_a   1.000
_cell.length_b   1.000
_cell.length_c   1.000
_cell.angle_alpha   90.00
_cell.angle_beta   90.00
_cell.angle_gamma   90.00
#
_symmetry.space_group_name_H-M   'P 1'
#
loop_
_entity.id
_entity.type
_entity.pdbx_description
1 polymer ?
#
loop_
_entity_poly.entity_id
_entity_poly.type
_entity_poly.pdbx_seq_one_letter_code
_entity_poly.pdbx_strand_id
1 'polypeptide(L)' 'MMISDVQTWVSAALTDETTCSDGFAGKEMAGEVKTAVRGRIEKIAHLTSNALALINAYAALHN' A
#
# COMPACT_ATOMS: atom_id res chain seq x y z
N MET A 1 5.05 5.41 -20.72
CA MET A 1 4.61 5.43 -19.30
C MET A 1 4.68 6.87 -18.83
N MET A 2 3.55 7.43 -18.44
CA MET A 2 3.42 8.80 -17.93
C MET A 2 3.40 8.77 -16.39
N ILE A 3 3.65 9.92 -15.75
CA ILE A 3 3.60 10.01 -14.28
C ILE A 3 2.22 9.64 -13.72
N SER A 4 1.15 9.91 -14.48
CA SER A 4 -0.23 9.53 -14.16
C SER A 4 -0.44 8.01 -14.07
N ASP A 5 0.26 7.24 -14.90
CA ASP A 5 0.20 5.77 -14.86
C ASP A 5 0.81 5.27 -13.54
N VAL A 6 1.96 5.85 -13.17
CA VAL A 6 2.68 5.52 -11.93
C VAL A 6 1.85 5.89 -10.70
N GLN A 7 1.21 7.07 -10.69
CA GLN A 7 0.29 7.48 -9.62
C GLN A 7 -0.87 6.50 -9.46
N THR A 8 -1.45 6.04 -10.58
CA THR A 8 -2.55 5.09 -10.58
C THR A 8 -2.12 3.75 -9.99
N TRP A 9 -0.98 3.19 -10.42
CA TRP A 9 -0.50 1.90 -9.94
C TRP A 9 -0.09 1.92 -8.46
N VAL A 10 0.56 3.00 -8.01
CA VAL A 10 0.95 3.12 -6.59
C VAL A 10 -0.28 3.34 -5.70
N SER A 11 -1.31 4.04 -6.17
CA SER A 11 -2.58 4.16 -5.44
C SER A 11 -3.34 2.82 -5.39
N ALA A 12 -3.28 2.03 -6.46
CA ALA A 12 -3.83 0.68 -6.48
C ALA A 12 -3.11 -0.22 -5.48
N ALA A 13 -1.77 -0.16 -5.39
CA ALA A 13 -1.00 -0.92 -4.41
C ALA A 13 -1.43 -0.62 -2.95
N LEU A 14 -1.69 0.64 -2.60
CA LEU A 14 -2.26 1.01 -1.28
C LEU A 14 -3.63 0.37 -1.02
N THR A 15 -4.46 0.28 -2.06
CA THR A 15 -5.78 -0.35 -1.98
C THR A 15 -5.66 -1.87 -1.81
N ASP A 16 -4.72 -2.50 -2.51
CA ASP A 16 -4.42 -3.92 -2.41
C ASP A 16 -3.90 -4.29 -1.02
N GLU A 17 -3.06 -3.46 -0.41
CA GLU A 17 -2.58 -3.66 0.96
C GLU A 17 -3.72 -3.56 1.98
N THR A 18 -4.65 -2.61 1.80
CA THR A 18 -5.85 -2.48 2.63
C THR A 18 -6.73 -3.74 2.51
N THR A 19 -6.99 -4.17 1.27
CA THR A 19 -7.78 -5.37 0.98
C THR A 19 -7.10 -6.64 1.53
N CYS A 20 -5.78 -6.71 1.45
CA CYS A 20 -4.98 -7.78 2.03
C CYS A 20 -5.18 -7.83 3.55
N SER A 21 -5.09 -6.69 4.24
CA SER A 21 -5.34 -6.60 5.68
C SER A 21 -6.75 -7.10 6.04
N ASP A 22 -7.77 -6.71 5.28
CA ASP A 22 -9.16 -7.15 5.49
C ASP A 22 -9.32 -8.66 5.32
N GLY A 23 -8.61 -9.27 4.36
CA GLY A 23 -8.58 -10.72 4.16
C GLY A 23 -8.06 -11.50 5.38
N PHE A 24 -7.21 -10.90 6.22
CA PHE A 24 -6.71 -11.49 7.46
C PHE A 24 -7.53 -11.11 8.71
N ALA A 25 -8.59 -10.31 8.57
CA ALA A 25 -9.40 -9.87 9.70
C ALA A 25 -10.23 -10.99 10.36
N GLY A 26 -10.44 -12.11 9.67
CA GLY A 26 -11.21 -13.28 10.13
C GLY A 26 -10.70 -13.93 11.43
N LYS A 27 -11.58 -14.73 12.06
CA LYS A 27 -11.30 -15.49 13.30
C LYS A 27 -10.66 -16.86 13.06
N GLU A 28 -10.63 -17.34 11.81
CA GLU A 28 -10.17 -18.68 11.45
C GLU A 28 -8.63 -18.81 11.36
N MET A 29 -7.91 -17.68 11.43
CA MET A 29 -6.45 -17.64 11.34
C MET A 29 -5.78 -17.66 12.72
N ALA A 30 -4.69 -18.40 12.85
CA ALA A 30 -3.85 -18.38 14.04
C ALA A 30 -3.39 -16.95 14.38
N GLY A 31 -3.50 -16.55 15.65
CA GLY A 31 -3.22 -15.18 16.08
C GLY A 31 -1.78 -14.71 15.81
N GLU A 32 -0.81 -15.62 15.89
CA GLU A 32 0.60 -15.32 15.58
C GLU A 32 0.81 -15.03 14.10
N VAL A 33 0.21 -15.84 13.21
CA VAL A 33 0.27 -15.64 11.75
C VAL A 33 -0.39 -14.31 11.38
N LYS A 34 -1.58 -14.03 11.94
CA LYS A 34 -2.28 -12.77 11.73
C LYS A 34 -1.44 -11.56 12.13
N THR A 35 -0.79 -11.63 13.29
CA THR A 35 0.07 -10.55 13.80
C THR A 35 1.30 -10.35 12.92
N ALA A 36 1.97 -11.43 12.54
CA ALA A 36 3.17 -11.38 11.69
C ALA A 36 2.85 -10.83 10.28
N VAL A 37 1.72 -11.23 9.70
CA VAL A 37 1.27 -10.75 8.38
C VAL A 37 0.84 -9.29 8.46
N ARG A 38 0.07 -8.89 9.48
CA ARG A 38 -0.37 -7.51 9.67
C ARG A 38 0.82 -6.55 9.75
N GLY A 39 1.85 -6.87 10.52
CA GLY A 39 3.05 -6.01 10.62
C GLY A 39 3.80 -5.86 9.28
N ARG A 40 3.73 -6.87 8.39
CA ARG A 40 4.30 -6.78 7.04
C ARG A 40 3.45 -5.90 6.13
N ILE A 41 2.13 -6.05 6.17
CA ILE A 41 1.19 -5.23 5.38
C ILE A 41 1.32 -3.76 5.77
N GLU A 42 1.31 -3.45 7.07
CA GLU A 42 1.47 -2.08 7.58
C GLU A 42 2.80 -1.47 7.11
N LYS A 43 3.90 -2.24 7.16
CA LYS A 43 5.21 -1.78 6.67
C LYS A 43 5.18 -1.46 5.18
N ILE A 44 4.59 -2.32 4.35
CA ILE A 44 4.52 -2.08 2.90
C ILE A 44 3.64 -0.87 2.63
N ALA A 45 2.49 -0.72 3.30
CA ALA A 45 1.62 0.44 3.15
C ALA A 45 2.27 1.77 3.48
N HIS A 46 3.10 1.82 4.52
CA HIS A 46 3.88 3.02 4.80
C HIS A 46 4.89 3.35 3.69
N LEU A 47 5.56 2.33 3.13
CA LEU A 47 6.50 2.54 2.02
C LEU A 47 5.80 2.99 0.75
N THR A 48 4.67 2.37 0.40
CA THR A 48 3.85 2.71 -0.77
C THR A 48 3.27 4.12 -0.63
N SER A 49 2.81 4.51 0.57
CA SER A 49 2.34 5.87 0.86
C SER A 49 3.45 6.91 0.69
N ASN A 50 4.66 6.64 1.21
CA ASN A 50 5.82 7.51 1.02
C ASN A 50 6.18 7.65 -0.47
N ALA A 51 6.15 6.55 -1.23
CA ALA A 51 6.39 6.58 -2.67
C ALA A 51 5.35 7.44 -3.39
N LEU A 52 4.07 7.26 -3.08
CA LEU A 52 2.98 8.06 -3.67
C LEU A 52 3.17 9.56 -3.39
N ALA A 53 3.57 9.92 -2.17
CA ALA A 53 3.85 11.31 -1.82
C ALA A 53 4.98 11.91 -2.67
N LEU A 54 6.08 11.16 -2.87
CA LEU A 54 7.20 11.59 -3.70
C LEU A 54 6.80 11.72 -5.18
N ILE A 55 6.02 10.76 -5.70
CA ILE A 55 5.52 10.78 -7.08
C ILE A 55 4.61 12.00 -7.30
N ASN A 56 3.72 12.29 -6.35
CA ASN A 56 2.83 13.45 -6.42
C ASN A 56 3.62 14.76 -6.38
N ALA A 57 4.64 14.86 -5.53
CA ALA A 57 5.52 16.03 -5.49
C ALA A 57 6.28 16.21 -6.80
N TYR A 58 6.81 15.13 -7.38
CA TYR A 58 7.48 15.16 -8.68
C TYR A 58 6.54 15.62 -9.79
N ALA A 59 5.33 15.08 -9.85
CA ALA A 59 4.30 15.47 -10.82
C ALA A 59 3.97 16.97 -10.70
N ALA A 60 3.83 17.49 -9.47
CA ALA A 60 3.55 18.91 -9.25
C ALA A 60 4.69 19.84 -9.70
N LEU A 61 5.94 19.39 -9.60
CA LEU A 61 7.12 20.15 -10.02
C LEU A 61 7.38 20.13 -11.54
N HIS A 62 6.86 19.12 -12.24
CA HIS A 62 7.14 18.87 -13.67
C HIS A 62 5.87 18.90 -14.53
N ASN A 63 4.81 19.57 -14.06
CA ASN A 63 3.62 19.92 -14.84
C ASN A 63 3.82 21.24 -15.57
#